data_AF-A0A9X2AJ87-F1
#
_entry.id   AF-A0A9X2AJ87-F1
#
_cell.length_a   1.000
_cell.length_b   1.000
_cell.length_c   1.000
_cell.angle_alpha   90.00
_cell.angle_beta   90.00
_cell.angle_gamma   90.00
#
_symmetry.space_group_name_H-M   'P 1'
#
loop_
_entity.id
_entity.type
_entity.pdbx_description
1 polymer ?
#
loop_
_entity_poly.entity_id
_entity_poly.type
_entity_poly.pdbx_seq_one_letter_code
_entity_poly.pdbx_strand_id
1 'polypeptide(L)'
;MKQDISFDPIEGVSVAVVLAADQALNAEGQPIWQVYLLNENDFPLENVIINANGYGQQPDGEKVRTSTLRYLFEEVPPHAAVPVEPLDPSLFHLNNQYWVSYYRGPQIFDKKFIFVPDSIVPDNFSHIPLLDRVGVLHS
;
A
#
# COMPACT_ATOMS: atom_id res chain seq x y z
N MET A 1 4.19 7.07 -36.03
CA MET A 1 2.92 6.40 -35.69
C MET A 1 3.02 5.97 -34.25
N LYS A 2 2.16 6.51 -33.37
CA LYS A 2 2.09 6.06 -31.97
C LYS A 2 1.40 4.70 -32.02
N GLN A 3 2.10 3.63 -31.66
CA GLN A 3 1.48 2.33 -31.49
C GLN A 3 0.46 2.44 -30.36
N ASP A 4 -0.74 1.91 -30.58
CA ASP A 4 -1.77 1.78 -29.57
C ASP A 4 -1.23 0.87 -28.46
N ILE A 5 -1.01 1.44 -27.28
CA ILE A 5 -0.58 0.69 -26.11
C ILE A 5 -1.82 -0.02 -25.56
N SER A 6 -1.84 -1.35 -25.59
CA SER A 6 -2.82 -2.13 -24.84
C SER A 6 -2.61 -1.84 -23.35
N PHE A 7 -3.61 -1.24 -22.71
CA PHE A 7 -3.65 -1.16 -21.26
C PHE A 7 -4.35 -2.42 -20.77
N ASP A 8 -3.58 -3.43 -20.41
CA ASP A 8 -4.14 -4.59 -19.74
C ASP A 8 -4.62 -4.15 -18.34
N PRO A 9 -5.80 -4.59 -17.89
CA PRO A 9 -6.29 -4.24 -16.57
C PRO A 9 -5.33 -4.75 -15.48
N ILE A 10 -5.01 -3.89 -14.52
CA ILE A 10 -4.19 -4.26 -13.36
C ILE A 10 -5.09 -4.99 -12.38
N GLU A 11 -4.99 -6.31 -12.38
CA GLU A 11 -5.69 -7.24 -11.48
C GLU A 11 -4.67 -7.99 -10.60
N GLY A 12 -5.10 -8.45 -9.42
CA GLY A 12 -4.29 -9.29 -8.52
C GLY A 12 -3.17 -8.60 -7.75
N VAL A 13 -3.07 -7.26 -7.78
CA VAL A 13 -2.14 -6.49 -6.94
C VAL A 13 -2.94 -5.57 -6.03
N SER A 14 -2.70 -5.67 -4.72
CA SER A 14 -3.38 -4.89 -3.69
C SER A 14 -2.43 -4.41 -2.60
N VAL A 15 -2.86 -3.40 -1.85
CA VAL A 15 -2.15 -2.91 -0.66
C VAL A 15 -3.04 -3.11 0.56
N ALA A 16 -2.45 -3.61 1.64
CA ALA A 16 -3.15 -3.82 2.90
C ALA A 16 -2.51 -3.00 4.03
N VAL A 17 -3.35 -2.54 4.95
CA VAL A 17 -2.94 -1.94 6.22
C VAL A 17 -3.49 -2.80 7.34
N VAL A 18 -2.60 -3.44 8.10
CA VAL A 18 -2.94 -4.34 9.20
C VAL A 18 -2.25 -3.89 10.48
N LEU A 19 -2.79 -4.28 11.63
CA LEU A 19 -2.06 -4.17 12.89
C LEU A 19 -0.80 -5.07 12.80
N ALA A 20 0.35 -4.51 13.19
CA ALA A 20 1.53 -5.32 13.46
C ALA A 20 1.21 -6.30 14.60
N ALA A 21 1.90 -7.46 14.62
CA ALA A 21 1.54 -8.58 15.51
C ALA A 21 1.35 -8.15 16.98
N ASP A 22 0.52 -8.90 17.71
CA ASP A 22 0.06 -8.56 19.06
C ASP A 22 1.19 -8.02 19.97
N GLN A 23 1.02 -6.77 20.40
CA GLN A 23 1.91 -5.98 21.29
C GLN A 23 3.08 -5.22 20.63
N ALA A 24 3.16 -5.13 19.31
CA ALA A 24 4.08 -4.19 18.67
C ALA A 24 3.61 -2.75 18.91
N LEU A 25 4.32 -2.04 19.81
CA LEU A 25 4.06 -0.63 20.13
C LEU A 25 5.18 0.27 19.60
N ASN A 26 4.84 1.48 19.16
CA ASN A 26 5.83 2.52 18.88
C ASN A 26 6.45 3.05 20.19
N ALA A 27 7.37 4.01 20.10
CA ALA A 27 8.07 4.55 21.27
C ALA A 27 7.10 5.22 22.27
N GLU A 28 5.93 5.60 21.81
CA GLU A 28 4.85 6.26 22.54
C GLU A 28 3.82 5.27 23.11
N GLY A 29 4.00 3.97 22.91
CA GLY A 29 3.11 2.93 23.43
C GLY A 29 1.82 2.72 22.62
N GLN A 30 1.77 3.20 21.37
CA GLN A 30 0.63 3.03 20.47
C GLN A 30 0.82 1.84 19.53
N PRO A 31 -0.25 1.14 19.13
CA PRO A 31 -0.16 0.03 18.18
C PRO A 31 0.52 0.44 16.88
N ILE A 32 1.52 -0.34 16.46
CA ILE A 32 2.14 -0.17 15.15
C ILE A 32 1.23 -0.77 14.10
N TRP A 33 0.97 -0.03 13.03
CA TRP A 33 0.35 -0.58 11.83
C TRP A 33 1.42 -0.88 10.80
N GLN A 34 1.14 -1.83 9.94
CA GLN A 34 2.07 -2.28 8.91
C GLN A 34 1.37 -2.29 7.57
N VAL A 35 1.99 -1.65 6.59
CA VAL A 35 1.57 -1.67 5.20
C VAL A 35 2.21 -2.87 4.52
N TYR A 36 1.43 -3.59 3.72
CA TYR A 36 1.88 -4.70 2.89
C TYR A 36 1.50 -4.49 1.44
N LEU A 37 2.39 -4.90 0.53
CA LEU A 37 2.05 -5.16 -0.86
C LEU A 37 1.69 -6.63 -1.00
N LEU A 38 0.57 -6.91 -1.68
CA LEU A 38 0.06 -8.25 -1.92
C LEU A 38 0.08 -8.54 -3.42
N ASN A 39 0.61 -9.71 -3.76
CA ASN A 39 0.54 -10.28 -5.10
C ASN A 39 -0.33 -11.54 -5.05
N GLU A 40 -1.56 -11.44 -5.54
CA GLU A 40 -2.52 -12.55 -5.69
C GLU A 40 -2.43 -13.21 -7.07
N ASN A 41 -1.50 -12.78 -7.92
CA ASN A 41 -1.32 -13.36 -9.25
C ASN A 41 -0.55 -14.68 -9.19
N ASP A 42 -0.69 -15.48 -10.25
CA ASP A 42 0.10 -16.69 -10.52
C ASP A 42 1.51 -16.40 -11.09
N PHE A 43 1.90 -15.12 -11.18
CA PHE A 43 3.20 -14.68 -11.69
C PHE A 43 3.91 -13.72 -10.73
N PRO A 44 5.25 -13.68 -10.73
CA PRO A 44 6.00 -12.75 -9.89
C PRO A 44 5.85 -11.31 -10.40
N LEU A 45 5.89 -10.35 -9.48
CA LEU A 45 6.07 -8.93 -9.79
C LEU A 45 7.57 -8.63 -9.76
N GLU A 46 8.16 -8.19 -10.87
CA GLU A 46 9.59 -7.91 -10.97
C GLU A 46 9.87 -6.41 -10.79
N ASN A 47 11.01 -6.06 -10.20
CA ASN A 47 11.48 -4.68 -10.05
C ASN A 47 10.40 -3.72 -9.53
N VAL A 48 9.75 -4.12 -8.43
CA VAL A 48 8.66 -3.36 -7.83
C VAL A 48 9.22 -2.08 -7.19
N ILE A 49 8.60 -0.94 -7.50
CA ILE A 49 8.90 0.36 -6.90
C ILE A 49 7.63 0.87 -6.24
N ILE A 50 7.70 1.23 -4.96
CA ILE A 50 6.59 1.83 -4.23
C ILE A 50 6.98 3.23 -3.78
N ASN A 51 6.29 4.25 -4.29
CA ASN A 51 6.39 5.62 -3.79
C ASN A 51 5.28 5.87 -2.78
N ALA A 52 5.64 5.98 -1.50
CA ALA A 52 4.72 6.21 -0.39
C ALA A 52 4.75 7.68 0.05
N ASN A 53 3.59 8.32 0.21
CA ASN A 53 3.46 9.61 0.88
C ASN A 53 2.04 9.85 1.41
N GLY A 54 1.92 10.80 2.33
CA GLY A 54 0.67 11.31 2.87
C GLY A 54 0.43 12.73 2.39
N TYR A 55 -0.82 13.07 2.06
CA TYR A 55 -1.22 14.45 1.77
C TYR A 55 -2.65 14.78 2.19
N GLY A 56 -2.91 16.05 2.51
CA GLY A 56 -4.21 16.51 2.97
C GLY A 56 -4.26 18.00 3.23
N GLN A 57 -5.26 18.42 4.00
CA GLN A 57 -5.42 19.80 4.47
C GLN A 57 -5.72 19.78 5.96
N GLN A 58 -5.17 20.75 6.69
CA GLN A 58 -5.55 21.03 8.08
C GLN A 58 -6.92 21.71 8.14
N PRO A 59 -7.57 21.74 9.32
CA PRO A 59 -8.85 22.42 9.50
C PRO A 59 -8.85 23.91 9.15
N ASP A 60 -7.70 24.57 9.20
CA ASP A 60 -7.49 25.98 8.82
C ASP A 60 -7.24 26.18 7.32
N GLY A 61 -7.18 25.09 6.54
CA GLY A 61 -6.95 25.10 5.09
C GLY A 61 -5.49 24.96 4.67
N GLU A 62 -4.53 24.85 5.60
CA GLU A 62 -3.12 24.65 5.24
C GLU A 62 -2.89 23.25 4.64
N LYS A 63 -2.16 23.19 3.53
CA LYS A 63 -1.82 21.91 2.87
C LYS A 63 -0.73 21.19 3.67
N VAL A 64 -1.01 19.94 4.03
CA VAL A 64 -0.02 19.04 4.65
C VAL A 64 0.44 18.02 3.63
N ARG A 65 1.74 17.77 3.60
CA ARG A 65 2.35 16.70 2.81
C ARG A 65 3.54 16.12 3.55
N THR A 66 3.62 14.80 3.62
CA THR A 66 4.78 14.11 4.19
C THR A 66 5.89 13.94 3.14
N SER A 67 7.09 13.62 3.60
CA SER A 67 8.19 13.18 2.73
C SER A 67 7.76 11.97 1.89
N THR A 68 8.27 11.88 0.66
CA THR A 68 8.05 10.69 -0.17
C THR A 68 9.14 9.66 0.11
N LEU A 69 8.73 8.48 0.56
CA LEU A 69 9.59 7.31 0.73
C LEU A 69 9.51 6.42 -0.50
N ARG A 70 10.62 5.74 -0.81
CA ARG A 70 10.73 4.85 -1.98
C ARG A 70 11.24 3.48 -1.54
N TYR A 71 10.43 2.47 -1.80
CA TYR A 71 10.74 1.08 -1.52
C TYR A 71 10.98 0.35 -2.84
N LEU A 72 11.98 -0.51 -2.86
CA LEU A 72 12.33 -1.33 -4.01
C LEU A 72 12.32 -2.79 -3.59
N PHE A 73 11.64 -3.63 -4.37
CA PHE A 73 11.71 -5.08 -4.26
C PHE A 73 12.14 -5.63 -5.62
N GLU A 74 13.20 -6.43 -5.65
CA GLU A 74 13.65 -7.07 -6.90
C GLU A 74 12.57 -8.01 -7.45
N GLU A 75 11.90 -8.74 -6.56
CA GLU A 75 10.81 -9.63 -6.90
C GLU A 75 9.81 -9.73 -5.74
N VAL A 76 8.51 -9.79 -6.08
CA VAL A 76 7.44 -10.25 -5.17
C VAL A 76 6.84 -11.52 -5.78
N PRO A 77 7.03 -12.70 -5.16
CA PRO A 77 6.57 -13.97 -5.72
C PRO A 77 5.04 -14.03 -5.93
N PRO A 78 4.55 -14.99 -6.75
CA PRO A 78 3.13 -15.33 -6.83
C PRO A 78 2.55 -15.63 -5.44
N HIS A 79 1.30 -15.25 -5.19
CA HIS A 79 0.58 -15.53 -3.94
C HIS A 79 1.36 -15.19 -2.67
N ALA A 80 2.03 -14.02 -2.68
CA ALA A 80 2.88 -13.58 -1.59
C ALA A 80 2.55 -12.15 -1.14
N ALA A 81 2.89 -11.85 0.11
CA ALA A 81 2.80 -10.52 0.67
C ALA A 81 4.14 -10.09 1.26
N VAL A 82 4.55 -8.85 1.00
CA VAL A 82 5.80 -8.27 1.52
C VAL A 82 5.52 -7.03 2.35
N PRO A 83 6.16 -6.86 3.53
CA PRO A 83 6.01 -5.65 4.32
C PRO A 83 6.68 -4.46 3.61
N VAL A 84 5.97 -3.33 3.53
CA VAL A 84 6.44 -2.09 2.91
C VAL A 84 6.99 -1.15 3.98
N GLU A 85 6.13 -0.68 4.89
CA GLU A 85 6.51 0.26 5.94
C GLU A 85 5.59 0.15 7.16
N PRO A 86 6.08 0.48 8.37
CA PRO A 86 5.19 0.79 9.48
C PRO A 86 4.43 2.09 9.18
N LEU A 87 3.17 2.15 9.56
CA LEU A 87 2.32 3.32 9.41
C LEU A 87 1.89 3.84 10.79
N ASP A 88 2.19 5.11 11.05
CA ASP A 88 1.80 5.77 12.28
C ASP A 88 0.31 6.16 12.24
N PRO A 89 -0.51 5.81 13.25
CA PRO A 89 -1.93 6.19 13.32
C PRO A 89 -2.19 7.70 13.22
N SER A 90 -1.23 8.54 13.63
CA SER A 90 -1.32 9.99 13.45
C SER A 90 -1.40 10.42 11.99
N LEU A 91 -1.07 9.55 11.03
CA LEU A 91 -1.19 9.82 9.60
C LEU A 91 -2.55 9.39 9.02
N PHE A 92 -3.42 8.72 9.78
CA PHE A 92 -4.71 8.22 9.28
C PHE A 92 -5.68 9.34 8.87
N HIS A 93 -5.46 10.57 9.35
CA HIS A 93 -6.24 11.73 8.94
C HIS A 93 -5.80 12.31 7.58
N LEU A 94 -4.76 11.75 6.95
CA LEU A 94 -4.29 12.13 5.62
C LEU A 94 -4.75 11.13 4.56
N ASN A 95 -4.65 11.52 3.29
CA ASN A 95 -4.66 10.57 2.20
C ASN A 95 -3.29 9.88 2.15
N ASN A 96 -3.23 8.61 2.55
CA ASN A 96 -2.01 7.81 2.49
C ASN A 96 -1.96 7.12 1.12
N GLN A 97 -1.06 7.59 0.26
CA GLN A 97 -0.92 7.14 -1.12
C GLN A 97 0.28 6.21 -1.26
N TYR A 98 0.03 5.04 -1.85
CA TYR A 98 1.02 4.07 -2.28
C TYR A 98 0.92 3.94 -3.80
N TRP A 99 1.88 4.55 -4.51
CA TRP A 99 1.99 4.36 -5.95
C TRP A 99 2.97 3.22 -6.22
N VAL A 100 2.41 2.08 -6.63
CA VAL A 100 3.11 0.85 -6.93
C VAL A 100 3.34 0.76 -8.44
N SER A 101 4.60 0.58 -8.82
CA SER A 101 5.04 0.26 -10.18
C SER A 101 5.69 -1.11 -10.16
N TYR A 102 5.43 -1.97 -11.15
CA TYR A 102 6.11 -3.26 -11.27
C TYR A 102 6.23 -3.70 -12.73
N TYR A 103 7.13 -4.64 -12.97
CA TYR A 103 7.35 -5.26 -14.27
C TYR A 103 6.77 -6.67 -14.31
N ARG A 104 6.28 -7.04 -15.49
CA ARG A 104 5.99 -8.42 -15.87
C ARG A 104 6.66 -8.63 -17.22
N GLY A 105 7.88 -9.17 -17.21
CA GLY A 105 8.74 -9.19 -18.40
C GLY A 105 9.03 -7.77 -18.90
N PRO A 106 8.81 -7.44 -20.19
CA PRO A 106 9.14 -6.13 -20.74
C PRO A 106 8.10 -5.04 -20.43
N GLN A 107 6.94 -5.40 -19.87
CA GLN A 107 5.82 -4.48 -19.65
C GLN A 107 5.84 -3.95 -18.21
N ILE A 108 5.63 -2.64 -18.07
CA ILE A 108 5.48 -1.96 -16.79
C ILE A 108 4.00 -1.69 -16.49
N PHE A 109 3.63 -1.86 -15.23
CA PHE A 109 2.30 -1.61 -14.68
C PHE A 109 2.40 -0.65 -13.52
N ASP A 110 1.40 0.22 -13.38
CA ASP A 110 1.39 1.30 -12.39
C ASP A 110 0.00 1.48 -11.79
N LYS A 111 -0.12 1.40 -10.47
CA LYS A 111 -1.38 1.62 -9.75
C LYS A 111 -1.18 2.47 -8.49
N LYS A 112 -2.12 3.36 -8.23
CA LYS A 112 -2.18 4.15 -6.99
C LYS A 112 -3.24 3.59 -6.07
N PHE A 113 -2.84 3.28 -4.85
CA PHE A 113 -3.72 2.90 -3.75
C PHE A 113 -3.77 4.07 -2.78
N ILE A 114 -4.96 4.58 -2.49
CA ILE A 114 -5.13 5.77 -1.63
C ILE A 114 -6.06 5.40 -0.49
N PHE A 115 -5.50 5.29 0.71
CA PHE A 115 -6.27 5.21 1.94
C PHE A 115 -6.65 6.62 2.35
N VAL A 116 -7.90 7.00 2.06
CA VAL A 116 -8.45 8.32 2.39
C VAL A 116 -8.64 8.46 3.92
N PRO A 117 -8.80 9.68 4.44
CA PRO A 117 -9.16 9.88 5.85
C PRO A 117 -10.37 9.03 6.24
N ASP A 118 -10.35 8.52 7.48
CA ASP A 118 -11.40 7.67 8.06
C ASP A 118 -11.61 6.32 7.35
N SER A 119 -10.69 5.91 6.45
CA SER A 119 -10.76 4.59 5.81
C SER A 119 -10.12 3.47 6.62
N ILE A 120 -9.10 3.77 7.45
CA ILE A 120 -8.39 2.79 8.29
C ILE A 120 -9.11 2.66 9.63
N VAL A 121 -10.31 2.08 9.60
CA VAL A 121 -11.20 1.93 10.76
C VAL A 121 -11.79 0.52 10.85
N PRO A 122 -12.19 0.06 12.05
CA PRO A 122 -12.72 -1.29 12.24
C PRO A 122 -13.88 -1.66 11.31
N ASP A 123 -14.74 -0.71 10.96
CA ASP A 123 -15.89 -0.93 10.08
C ASP A 123 -15.49 -1.33 8.65
N ASN A 124 -14.27 -0.98 8.23
CA ASN A 124 -13.71 -1.32 6.93
C ASN A 124 -12.80 -2.55 6.97
N PHE A 125 -12.71 -3.22 8.12
CA PHE A 125 -11.85 -4.38 8.26
C PHE A 125 -12.40 -5.58 7.47
N SER A 126 -11.52 -6.22 6.73
CA SER A 126 -11.74 -7.51 6.08
C SER A 126 -10.64 -8.49 6.46
N HIS A 127 -10.93 -9.79 6.31
CA HIS A 127 -9.89 -10.81 6.37
C HIS A 127 -9.05 -10.75 5.11
N ILE A 128 -7.73 -10.79 5.29
CA ILE A 128 -6.72 -10.68 4.24
C ILE A 128 -6.00 -12.03 4.16
N PRO A 129 -6.39 -12.93 3.22
CA PRO A 129 -5.97 -14.32 3.23
C PRO A 129 -4.45 -14.52 3.17
N LEU A 130 -3.73 -13.75 2.33
CA LEU A 130 -2.27 -13.87 2.20
C LEU A 130 -1.50 -13.52 3.48
N LEU A 131 -2.12 -12.79 4.40
CA LEU A 131 -1.53 -12.42 5.68
C LEU A 131 -2.09 -13.23 6.86
N ASP A 132 -3.20 -13.95 6.65
CA ASP A 132 -4.07 -14.49 7.70
C ASP A 132 -4.35 -13.49 8.83
N ARG A 133 -4.71 -12.27 8.43
CA ARG A 133 -4.92 -11.14 9.35
C ARG A 133 -6.15 -10.33 8.97
N VAL A 134 -6.59 -9.52 9.91
CA VAL A 134 -7.67 -8.56 9.71
C VAL A 134 -7.07 -7.16 9.55
N GLY A 135 -7.58 -6.39 8.60
CA GLY A 135 -7.16 -5.01 8.35
C GLY A 135 -7.93 -4.40 7.19
N VAL A 136 -7.43 -3.31 6.63
CA VAL A 136 -8.06 -2.64 5.49
C VAL A 136 -7.30 -2.99 4.22
N LEU A 137 -8.03 -3.48 3.22
CA LEU A 137 -7.49 -3.85 1.91
C LEU A 137 -7.93 -2.84 0.85
N HIS A 138 -7.00 -2.42 0.00
CA HIS A 138 -7.28 -1.62 -1.19
C HIS A 138 -6.77 -2.37 -2.42
N SER A 139 -7.69 -2.76 -3.30
CA SER A 139 -7.42 -3.56 -4.49
C SER A 139 -7.53 -2.81 -5.80
#